data_AF-A0A815QR04-F1
#
_entry.id   AF-A0A815QR04-F1
#
_cell.length_a   1.000
_cell.length_b   1.000
_cell.length_c   1.000
_cell.angle_alpha   90.00
_cell.angle_beta   90.00
_cell.angle_gamma   90.00
#
_symmetry.space_group_name_H-M   'P 1'
#
loop_
_entity.id
_entity.type
_entity.pdbx_description
1 polymer ?
#
loop_
_entity_poly.entity_id
_entity_poly.type
_entity_poly.pdbx_seq_one_letter_code
_entity_poly.pdbx_strand_id
1 'polypeptide(L)'
;MSVTIFPFIQTQITRYGMSALMILGNIGNFLIIILFYQRRKNSCAMYLLCAAIINSASLTCSGVINVYALDYGDPTARSLFFCKLRLYVLNIWNQSGRYFTVLACIDRYMWTRDDAHTRFMNRSSTSRYLAAMVFLIWHIFPIHIAVLATINNGRCSEFGVYYVVYQVYNSIFLGLLPPILMSIFGFSAYHNMRKLHLRVRPIGNNGDDNGRVNRHDRDLLLMVLTEVVVYVLTTIPYPFVVLEIAVTNYMGVVKSAERVEIENFLNSTTLTLLYLNNSSPFYTYFAASKAFRKDCKTLFIKWKNRVVRLLTMNQIPRVRQLQI
;
A
#
# COMPACT_ATOMS: atom_id res chain seq x y z
N MET A 1 -8.84 -35.41 8.22
CA MET A 1 -9.23 -34.53 7.10
C MET A 1 -8.23 -34.79 5.97
N SER A 2 -8.62 -34.89 4.69
CA SER A 2 -7.63 -35.23 3.66
C SER A 2 -6.59 -34.13 3.52
N VAL A 3 -5.31 -34.53 3.62
CA VAL A 3 -4.07 -33.75 3.47
C VAL A 3 -4.07 -32.86 2.21
N THR A 4 -4.95 -33.12 1.25
CA THR A 4 -5.03 -32.38 -0.02
C THR A 4 -5.91 -31.13 -0.01
N ILE A 5 -6.72 -30.87 1.04
CA ILE A 5 -7.67 -29.75 1.03
C ILE A 5 -6.98 -28.39 1.15
N PHE A 6 -6.02 -28.23 2.06
CA PHE A 6 -5.34 -26.94 2.26
C PHE A 6 -4.55 -26.48 1.02
N PRO A 7 -3.74 -27.33 0.36
CA PRO A 7 -3.04 -26.94 -0.87
C PRO A 7 -3.99 -26.57 -2.01
N PHE A 8 -5.13 -27.27 -2.10
CA PHE A 8 -6.17 -26.94 -3.08
C PHE A 8 -6.73 -25.54 -2.83
N ILE A 9 -7.15 -25.24 -1.59
CA ILE A 9 -7.69 -23.92 -1.23
C ILE A 9 -6.64 -22.83 -1.48
N GLN A 10 -5.38 -23.05 -1.07
CA GLN A 10 -4.29 -22.11 -1.30
C GLN A 10 -4.10 -21.80 -2.80
N THR A 11 -4.19 -22.82 -3.64
CA THR A 11 -4.12 -22.67 -5.11
C THR A 11 -5.27 -21.83 -5.62
N GLN A 12 -6.50 -22.06 -5.15
CA GLN A 12 -7.67 -21.26 -5.55
C GLN A 12 -7.59 -19.80 -5.08
N ILE A 13 -7.13 -19.57 -3.84
CA ILE A 13 -6.89 -18.22 -3.31
C ILE A 13 -5.82 -17.51 -4.12
N THR A 14 -4.73 -18.20 -4.47
CA THR A 14 -3.66 -17.60 -5.29
C THR A 14 -4.16 -17.31 -6.71
N ARG A 15 -4.91 -18.23 -7.33
CA ARG A 15 -5.40 -18.04 -8.70
C ARG A 15 -6.43 -16.93 -8.80
N TYR A 16 -7.48 -16.98 -7.98
CA TYR A 16 -8.61 -16.05 -8.09
C TYR A 16 -8.46 -14.83 -7.16
N GLY A 17 -8.05 -15.05 -5.91
CA GLY A 17 -7.86 -13.99 -4.93
C GLY A 17 -6.76 -13.01 -5.35
N MET A 18 -5.55 -13.49 -5.64
CA MET A 18 -4.46 -12.59 -6.05
C MET A 18 -4.73 -11.91 -7.38
N SER A 19 -5.35 -12.59 -8.35
CA SER A 19 -5.75 -11.97 -9.62
C SER A 19 -6.77 -10.85 -9.40
N ALA A 20 -7.77 -11.07 -8.55
CA ALA A 20 -8.75 -10.04 -8.20
C ALA A 20 -8.08 -8.85 -7.49
N LEU A 21 -7.21 -9.12 -6.50
CA LEU A 21 -6.46 -8.07 -5.79
C LEU A 21 -5.55 -7.28 -6.74
N MET A 22 -4.92 -7.94 -7.71
CA MET A 22 -4.06 -7.31 -8.71
C MET A 22 -4.87 -6.40 -9.64
N ILE A 23 -6.00 -6.88 -10.18
CA ILE A 23 -6.83 -6.11 -11.11
C ILE A 23 -7.48 -4.92 -10.39
N LEU A 24 -8.21 -5.19 -9.31
CA LEU A 24 -8.91 -4.18 -8.54
C LEU A 24 -7.94 -3.20 -7.89
N GLY A 25 -6.83 -3.70 -7.33
CA GLY A 25 -5.81 -2.89 -6.71
C GLY A 25 -5.11 -1.96 -7.71
N ASN A 26 -4.77 -2.43 -8.92
CA ASN A 26 -4.21 -1.54 -9.93
C ASN A 26 -5.22 -0.48 -10.38
N ILE A 27 -6.47 -0.85 -10.66
CA ILE A 27 -7.53 0.12 -11.02
C ILE A 27 -7.66 1.19 -9.92
N GLY A 28 -7.75 0.76 -8.66
CA GLY A 28 -7.85 1.66 -7.52
C GLY A 28 -6.64 2.60 -7.39
N ASN A 29 -5.43 2.05 -7.47
CA ASN A 29 -4.20 2.85 -7.38
C ASN A 29 -4.07 3.83 -8.55
N PHE A 30 -4.43 3.45 -9.78
CA PHE A 30 -4.45 4.38 -10.92
C PHE A 30 -5.41 5.56 -10.69
N LEU A 31 -6.60 5.31 -10.13
CA LEU A 31 -7.55 6.37 -9.79
C LEU A 31 -6.99 7.28 -8.68
N ILE A 32 -6.35 6.73 -7.65
CA ILE A 32 -5.66 7.52 -6.62
C ILE A 32 -4.58 8.40 -7.25
N ILE A 33 -3.75 7.84 -8.14
CA ILE A 33 -2.68 8.57 -8.83
C ILE A 33 -3.26 9.76 -9.58
N ILE A 34 -4.31 9.56 -10.39
CA ILE A 34 -4.95 10.65 -11.15
C ILE A 34 -5.50 11.75 -10.22
N LEU A 35 -6.18 11.35 -9.14
CA LEU A 35 -6.82 12.30 -8.21
C LEU A 35 -5.79 13.10 -7.40
N PHE A 36 -4.75 12.45 -6.87
CA PHE A 36 -3.74 13.12 -6.06
C PHE A 36 -2.63 13.79 -6.86
N TYR A 37 -2.41 13.42 -8.11
CA TYR A 37 -1.49 14.16 -8.98
C TYR A 37 -1.89 15.64 -9.10
N GLN A 38 -3.19 15.92 -9.18
CA GLN A 38 -3.73 17.29 -9.20
C GLN A 38 -3.53 18.02 -7.86
N ARG A 39 -3.31 17.28 -6.77
CA ARG A 39 -3.18 17.76 -5.39
C ARG A 39 -1.79 17.60 -4.79
N ARG A 40 -0.77 17.31 -5.60
CA ARG A 40 0.62 17.10 -5.16
C ARG A 40 1.26 18.25 -4.38
N LYS A 41 0.63 19.44 -4.40
CA LYS A 41 1.03 20.58 -3.57
C LYS A 41 0.71 20.41 -2.08
N ASN A 42 -0.23 19.51 -1.74
CA ASN A 42 -0.47 19.06 -0.38
C ASN A 42 0.50 17.91 -0.07
N SER A 43 1.24 18.04 1.02
CA SER A 43 2.25 17.09 1.52
C SER A 43 1.69 15.68 1.75
N CYS A 44 0.57 15.54 2.48
CA CYS A 44 -0.10 14.27 2.70
C CYS A 44 -0.53 13.62 1.38
N ALA A 45 -1.15 14.39 0.48
CA ALA A 45 -1.53 13.90 -0.84
C ALA A 45 -0.31 13.43 -1.65
N MET A 46 0.86 14.06 -1.49
CA MET A 46 2.11 13.61 -2.11
C MET A 46 2.56 12.24 -1.58
N TYR A 47 2.49 12.01 -0.27
CA TYR A 47 2.85 10.71 0.31
C TYR A 47 1.89 9.61 -0.16
N LEU A 48 0.58 9.87 -0.16
CA LEU A 48 -0.42 8.91 -0.63
C LEU A 48 -0.29 8.65 -2.15
N LEU A 49 0.11 9.65 -2.93
CA LEU A 49 0.44 9.49 -4.35
C LEU A 49 1.64 8.55 -4.52
N CYS A 50 2.74 8.77 -3.78
CA CYS A 50 3.91 7.89 -3.81
C CYS A 50 3.54 6.46 -3.39
N ALA A 51 2.74 6.30 -2.33
CA ALA A 51 2.24 5.01 -1.87
C ALA A 51 1.46 4.29 -2.99
N ALA A 52 0.54 4.97 -3.67
CA ALA A 52 -0.24 4.36 -4.75
C ALA A 52 0.61 3.91 -5.94
N ILE A 53 1.64 4.69 -6.32
CA ILE A 53 2.60 4.30 -7.38
C ILE A 53 3.33 3.02 -6.99
N ILE A 54 3.87 2.97 -5.77
CA ILE A 54 4.63 1.82 -5.29
C ILE A 54 3.73 0.59 -5.09
N ASN A 55 2.50 0.78 -4.58
CA ASN A 55 1.53 -0.29 -4.41
C ASN A 55 1.12 -0.91 -5.75
N SER A 56 0.94 -0.11 -6.79
CA SER A 56 0.68 -0.60 -8.15
C SER A 56 1.84 -1.41 -8.71
N ALA A 57 3.08 -0.93 -8.55
CA ALA A 57 4.28 -1.66 -8.96
C ALA A 57 4.43 -2.99 -8.21
N SER A 58 4.24 -2.99 -6.89
CA SER A 58 4.29 -4.18 -6.04
C SER A 58 3.24 -5.22 -6.41
N LEU A 59 1.98 -4.81 -6.58
CA LEU A 59 0.90 -5.71 -6.99
C LEU A 59 1.16 -6.33 -8.37
N THR A 60 1.69 -5.54 -9.31
CA THR A 60 1.94 -6.02 -10.67
C THR A 60 3.09 -7.02 -10.70
N CYS A 61 4.23 -6.70 -10.09
CA CYS A 61 5.37 -7.61 -10.08
C CYS A 61 5.09 -8.88 -9.27
N SER A 62 4.50 -8.76 -8.08
CA SER A 62 4.21 -9.93 -7.27
C SER A 62 3.08 -10.77 -7.85
N GLY A 63 1.98 -10.12 -8.26
CA GLY A 63 0.79 -10.79 -8.80
C GLY A 63 1.10 -11.60 -10.05
N VAL A 64 1.81 -11.01 -11.02
CA VAL A 64 2.17 -11.70 -12.27
C VAL A 64 3.04 -12.93 -11.98
N ILE A 65 4.06 -12.81 -11.13
CA ILE A 65 4.95 -13.94 -10.82
C ILE A 65 4.19 -15.05 -10.08
N ASN A 66 3.36 -14.71 -9.08
CA ASN A 66 2.63 -15.71 -8.31
C ASN A 66 1.59 -16.46 -9.14
N VAL A 67 0.86 -15.75 -10.02
CA VAL A 67 -0.13 -16.38 -10.90
C VAL A 67 0.57 -17.24 -11.95
N TYR A 68 1.65 -16.75 -12.56
CA TYR A 68 2.43 -17.50 -13.54
C TYR A 68 3.01 -18.81 -12.95
N ALA A 69 3.48 -18.76 -11.70
CA ALA A 69 4.08 -19.91 -11.02
C ALA A 69 3.10 -21.08 -10.82
N LEU A 70 1.77 -20.84 -10.85
CA LEU A 70 0.76 -21.90 -10.72
C LEU A 70 0.73 -22.85 -11.92
N ASP A 71 0.95 -22.34 -13.12
CA ASP A 71 0.75 -23.11 -14.37
C ASP A 71 2.08 -23.53 -15.01
N TYR A 72 3.16 -22.77 -14.78
CA TYR A 72 4.45 -22.96 -15.47
C TYR A 72 5.62 -23.31 -14.52
N GLY A 73 5.34 -23.42 -13.21
CA GLY A 73 6.32 -23.57 -12.15
C GLY A 73 7.03 -22.27 -11.80
N ASP A 74 7.63 -22.19 -10.60
CA ASP A 74 8.22 -20.94 -10.11
C ASP A 74 9.51 -20.57 -10.89
N PRO A 75 9.51 -19.47 -11.66
CA PRO A 75 10.71 -19.03 -12.39
C PRO A 75 11.87 -18.67 -11.45
N THR A 76 11.60 -18.31 -10.19
CA THR A 76 12.66 -18.00 -9.21
C THR A 76 13.41 -19.23 -8.74
N ALA A 77 12.83 -20.43 -8.85
CA ALA A 77 13.53 -21.66 -8.53
C ALA A 77 14.61 -22.02 -9.57
N ARG A 78 14.58 -21.41 -10.76
CA ARG A 78 15.47 -21.75 -11.88
C ARG A 78 16.66 -20.80 -12.03
N SER A 79 16.54 -19.55 -11.59
CA SER A 79 17.58 -18.53 -11.75
C SER A 79 17.87 -17.83 -10.43
N LEU A 80 19.10 -17.99 -9.93
CA LEU A 80 19.56 -17.35 -8.70
C LEU A 80 19.48 -15.83 -8.78
N PHE A 81 19.79 -15.26 -9.95
CA PHE A 81 19.66 -13.83 -10.20
C PHE A 81 18.21 -13.37 -10.05
N PHE A 82 17.26 -14.09 -10.69
CA PHE A 82 15.85 -13.73 -10.63
C PHE A 82 15.25 -13.92 -9.23
N CYS A 83 15.69 -14.97 -8.51
CA CYS A 83 15.35 -15.20 -7.10
C CYS A 83 15.71 -13.99 -6.22
N LYS A 84 16.98 -13.59 -6.25
CA LYS A 84 17.49 -12.46 -5.48
C LYS A 84 16.81 -11.14 -5.85
N LEU A 85 16.67 -10.88 -7.15
CA LEU A 85 16.04 -9.67 -7.66
C LEU A 85 14.58 -9.56 -7.22
N ARG A 86 13.79 -10.63 -7.34
CA ARG A 86 12.38 -10.64 -6.90
C ARG A 86 12.26 -10.34 -5.42
N LEU A 87 12.98 -11.07 -4.56
CA LEU A 87 12.88 -10.89 -3.11
C LEU A 87 13.30 -9.46 -2.70
N TYR A 88 14.39 -8.96 -3.27
CA TYR A 88 14.89 -7.61 -3.01
C TYR A 88 13.90 -6.53 -3.46
N VAL A 89 13.44 -6.56 -4.72
CA VAL A 89 12.53 -5.56 -5.29
C VAL A 89 11.18 -5.55 -4.57
N LEU A 90 10.60 -6.73 -4.31
CA LEU A 90 9.33 -6.81 -3.58
C LEU A 90 9.47 -6.29 -2.16
N ASN A 91 10.58 -6.55 -1.48
CA ASN A 91 10.82 -5.99 -0.17
C ASN A 91 10.93 -4.45 -0.22
N ILE A 92 11.72 -3.89 -1.13
CA ILE A 92 11.86 -2.43 -1.29
C ILE A 92 10.51 -1.76 -1.51
N TRP A 93 9.73 -2.25 -2.46
CA TRP A 93 8.45 -1.65 -2.81
C TRP A 93 7.44 -1.78 -1.68
N ASN A 94 7.30 -2.97 -1.10
CA ASN A 94 6.38 -3.14 0.02
C ASN A 94 6.75 -2.25 1.21
N GLN A 95 8.03 -2.12 1.56
CA GLN A 95 8.43 -1.25 2.66
C GLN A 95 8.24 0.23 2.33
N SER A 96 8.66 0.67 1.14
CA SER A 96 8.51 2.07 0.73
C SER A 96 7.05 2.53 0.76
N GLY A 97 6.12 1.72 0.23
CA GLY A 97 4.69 2.02 0.21
C GLY A 97 4.13 2.23 1.63
N ARG A 98 4.45 1.32 2.56
CA ARG A 98 4.01 1.38 3.96
C ARG A 98 4.53 2.61 4.68
N TYR A 99 5.81 2.90 4.51
CA TYR A 99 6.43 4.04 5.18
C TYR A 99 6.00 5.38 4.57
N PHE A 100 5.54 5.42 3.32
CA PHE A 100 4.83 6.60 2.81
C PHE A 100 3.49 6.82 3.53
N THR A 101 2.72 5.78 3.83
CA THR A 101 1.52 5.93 4.65
C THR A 101 1.87 6.34 6.10
N VAL A 102 2.95 5.82 6.69
CA VAL A 102 3.48 6.31 7.98
C VAL A 102 3.81 7.81 7.92
N LEU A 103 4.50 8.26 6.87
CA LEU A 103 4.79 9.69 6.67
C LEU A 103 3.50 10.50 6.53
N ALA A 104 2.46 9.97 5.87
CA ALA A 104 1.15 10.62 5.82
C ALA A 104 0.51 10.76 7.20
N CYS A 105 0.61 9.75 8.07
CA CYS A 105 0.16 9.83 9.46
C CYS A 105 0.94 10.90 10.25
N ILE A 106 2.27 10.92 10.13
CA ILE A 106 3.14 11.91 10.78
C ILE A 106 2.79 13.32 10.30
N ASP A 107 2.60 13.50 8.99
CA ASP A 107 2.23 14.78 8.38
C ASP A 107 0.90 15.30 8.93
N ARG A 108 -0.11 14.43 9.01
CA ARG A 108 -1.40 14.80 9.62
C ARG A 108 -1.26 15.12 11.10
N TYR A 109 -0.44 14.38 11.85
CA TYR A 109 -0.14 14.72 13.25
C TYR A 109 0.51 16.10 13.37
N MET A 110 1.55 16.38 12.58
CA MET A 110 2.24 17.68 12.56
C MET A 110 1.30 18.82 12.20
N TRP A 111 0.40 18.63 11.22
CA TRP A 111 -0.60 19.62 10.85
C TRP A 111 -1.54 20.00 12.01
N THR A 112 -1.93 19.02 12.83
CA THR A 112 -2.82 19.24 13.97
C THR A 112 -2.17 19.92 15.18
N ARG A 113 -0.86 20.16 15.17
CA ARG A 113 -0.19 20.90 16.26
C ARG A 113 -0.32 22.41 16.06
N ASP A 114 -0.41 23.13 17.18
CA ASP A 114 -0.53 24.59 17.22
C ASP A 114 0.81 25.31 16.95
N ASP A 115 1.93 24.59 16.96
CA ASP A 115 3.27 25.14 16.75
C ASP A 115 3.55 25.50 15.29
N ALA A 116 3.95 26.77 15.06
CA ALA A 116 4.24 27.31 13.73
C ALA A 116 5.47 26.66 13.07
N HIS A 117 6.48 26.27 13.87
CA HIS A 117 7.68 25.61 13.35
C HIS A 117 7.34 24.20 12.81
N THR A 118 6.49 23.47 13.52
CA THR A 118 5.97 22.16 13.08
C THR A 118 5.14 22.27 11.78
N ARG A 119 4.41 23.38 11.56
CA ARG A 119 3.69 23.62 10.30
C ARG A 119 4.59 23.92 9.11
N PHE A 120 5.79 24.46 9.33
CA PHE A 120 6.77 24.69 8.27
C PHE A 120 7.28 23.38 7.66
N MET A 121 7.42 22.31 8.46
CA MET A 121 7.80 20.98 7.96
C MET A 121 6.75 20.37 7.02
N ASN A 122 5.51 20.86 7.07
CA ASN A 122 4.38 20.41 6.25
C ASN A 122 4.35 21.02 4.83
N ARG A 123 5.46 21.64 4.40
CA ARG A 123 5.60 22.16 3.02
C ARG A 123 5.81 21.00 2.04
N SER A 124 5.19 21.09 0.86
CA SER A 124 5.33 20.06 -0.19
C SER A 124 6.73 19.96 -0.83
N SER A 125 7.61 20.94 -0.61
CA SER A 125 9.04 20.79 -0.91
C SER A 125 9.70 19.81 0.06
N THR A 126 9.45 19.97 1.35
CA THR A 126 9.98 19.10 2.41
C THR A 126 9.44 17.68 2.28
N SER A 127 8.15 17.53 1.95
CA SER A 127 7.56 16.20 1.80
C SER A 127 8.18 15.40 0.66
N ARG A 128 8.55 16.05 -0.45
CA ARG A 128 9.27 15.40 -1.55
C ARG A 128 10.65 14.92 -1.13
N TYR A 129 11.38 15.73 -0.36
CA TYR A 129 12.69 15.35 0.16
C TYR A 129 12.58 14.18 1.15
N LEU A 130 11.62 14.21 2.08
CA LEU A 130 11.38 13.12 3.04
C LEU A 130 10.95 11.83 2.34
N ALA A 131 10.08 11.92 1.33
CA ALA A 131 9.70 10.76 0.52
C ALA A 131 10.91 10.15 -0.21
N ALA A 132 11.75 10.99 -0.82
CA ALA A 132 12.97 10.52 -1.48
C ALA A 132 13.95 9.87 -0.48
N MET A 133 14.15 10.48 0.69
CA MET A 133 15.00 9.93 1.75
C MET A 133 14.49 8.56 2.21
N VAL A 134 13.20 8.43 2.53
CA VAL A 134 12.61 7.15 2.96
C VAL A 134 12.75 6.09 1.87
N PHE A 135 12.52 6.46 0.61
CA PHE A 135 12.72 5.55 -0.51
C PHE A 135 14.17 5.04 -0.60
N LEU A 136 15.17 5.93 -0.47
CA LEU A 136 16.58 5.56 -0.49
C LEU A 136 16.99 4.69 0.69
N ILE A 137 16.52 5.01 1.91
CA ILE A 137 16.74 4.18 3.11
C ILE A 137 16.27 2.74 2.84
N TRP A 138 15.07 2.58 2.28
CA TRP A 138 14.51 1.27 1.98
C TRP A 138 15.14 0.55 0.77
N HIS A 139 15.98 1.23 -0.03
CA HIS A 139 16.85 0.56 -1.01
C HIS A 139 18.10 -0.02 -0.35
N ILE A 140 18.70 0.72 0.56
CA ILE A 140 19.97 0.35 1.20
C ILE A 140 19.72 -0.74 2.25
N PHE A 141 18.69 -0.58 3.07
CA PHE A 141 18.45 -1.44 4.24
C PHE A 141 18.32 -2.94 3.89
N PRO A 142 17.56 -3.36 2.86
CA PRO A 142 17.42 -4.77 2.51
C PRO A 142 18.50 -5.31 1.57
N ILE A 143 19.66 -4.64 1.43
CA ILE A 143 20.74 -5.10 0.54
C ILE A 143 21.22 -6.52 0.90
N HIS A 144 21.11 -6.90 2.18
CA HIS A 144 21.42 -8.24 2.66
C HIS A 144 20.57 -9.33 1.97
N ILE A 145 19.32 -9.03 1.57
CA ILE A 145 18.45 -9.97 0.85
C ILE A 145 19.04 -10.31 -0.51
N ALA A 146 19.53 -9.31 -1.24
CA ALA A 146 20.14 -9.50 -2.56
C ALA A 146 21.43 -10.35 -2.48
N VAL A 147 22.14 -10.31 -1.36
CA VAL A 147 23.39 -11.06 -1.16
C VAL A 147 23.11 -12.48 -0.68
N LEU A 148 22.26 -12.64 0.34
CA LEU A 148 22.14 -13.87 1.13
C LEU A 148 20.99 -14.80 0.71
N ALA A 149 20.03 -14.34 -0.09
CA ALA A 149 19.00 -15.22 -0.64
C ALA A 149 19.61 -16.26 -1.60
N THR A 150 19.11 -17.49 -1.59
CA THR A 150 19.66 -18.58 -2.40
C THR A 150 18.56 -19.54 -2.84
N ILE A 151 18.94 -20.51 -3.68
CA ILE A 151 18.06 -21.58 -4.12
C ILE A 151 18.52 -22.86 -3.45
N ASN A 152 17.63 -23.50 -2.70
CA ASN A 152 17.88 -24.82 -2.12
C ASN A 152 16.64 -25.69 -2.29
N ASN A 153 16.85 -26.95 -2.73
CA ASN A 153 15.78 -27.92 -3.02
C ASN A 153 14.67 -27.35 -3.92
N GLY A 154 15.05 -26.60 -4.96
CA GLY A 154 14.10 -26.01 -5.90
C GLY A 154 13.21 -24.90 -5.31
N ARG A 155 13.58 -24.33 -4.17
CA ARG A 155 12.89 -23.19 -3.55
C ARG A 155 13.82 -21.99 -3.43
N CYS A 156 13.35 -20.84 -3.89
CA CYS A 156 14.01 -19.55 -3.69
C CYS A 156 13.62 -19.00 -2.32
N SER A 157 14.55 -18.99 -1.36
CA SER A 157 14.32 -18.45 -0.02
C SER A 157 15.65 -18.27 0.74
N GLU A 158 15.53 -17.90 2.01
CA GLU A 158 16.56 -17.84 3.01
C GLU A 158 16.64 -19.18 3.75
N PHE A 159 17.84 -19.62 4.12
CA PHE A 159 18.04 -20.91 4.81
C PHE A 159 18.93 -20.78 6.04
N GLY A 160 18.89 -21.80 6.91
CA GLY A 160 19.71 -21.88 8.11
C GLY A 160 19.42 -20.76 9.11
N VAL A 161 20.46 -20.26 9.78
CA VAL A 161 20.34 -19.17 10.77
C VAL A 161 19.81 -17.89 10.13
N TYR A 162 20.17 -17.62 8.87
CA TYR A 162 19.73 -16.41 8.17
C TYR A 162 18.22 -16.38 7.95
N TYR A 163 17.57 -17.54 7.77
CA TYR A 163 16.10 -17.62 7.71
C TYR A 163 15.46 -17.02 8.97
N VAL A 164 15.94 -17.38 10.16
CA VAL A 164 15.40 -16.86 11.43
C VAL A 164 15.61 -15.35 11.54
N VAL A 165 16.82 -14.88 11.23
CA VAL A 165 17.15 -13.44 11.23
C VAL A 165 16.25 -12.68 10.27
N TYR A 166 16.02 -13.21 9.07
CA TYR A 166 15.15 -12.62 8.07
C TYR A 166 13.68 -12.58 8.51
N GLN A 167 13.18 -13.63 9.16
CA GLN A 167 11.81 -13.62 9.68
C GLN A 167 11.64 -12.63 10.84
N VAL A 168 12.63 -12.49 11.73
CA VAL A 168 12.63 -11.46 12.78
C VAL A 168 12.63 -10.06 12.16
N TYR A 169 13.50 -9.83 11.16
CA TYR A 169 13.53 -8.59 10.38
C TYR A 169 12.17 -8.25 9.78
N ASN A 170 11.53 -9.21 9.10
CA ASN A 170 10.21 -9.02 8.52
C ASN A 170 9.17 -8.74 9.60
N SER A 171 9.14 -9.51 10.68
CA SER A 171 8.17 -9.30 11.75
C SER A 171 8.26 -7.90 12.34
N ILE A 172 9.47 -7.37 12.52
CA ILE A 172 9.66 -6.01 13.03
C ILE A 172 9.28 -4.97 11.97
N PHE A 173 9.96 -4.94 10.83
CA PHE A 173 9.85 -3.84 9.86
C PHE A 173 8.64 -3.94 8.95
N LEU A 174 8.20 -5.16 8.64
CA LEU A 174 7.00 -5.42 7.84
C LEU A 174 5.75 -5.49 8.75
N GLY A 175 5.85 -6.23 9.85
CA GLY A 175 4.70 -6.66 10.65
C GLY A 175 4.29 -5.73 11.79
N LEU A 176 5.23 -5.18 12.56
CA LEU A 176 4.92 -4.51 13.84
C LEU A 176 5.18 -3.01 13.81
N LEU A 177 6.32 -2.57 13.27
CA LEU A 177 6.76 -1.19 13.34
C LEU A 177 5.82 -0.23 12.57
N PRO A 178 5.42 -0.50 11.30
CA PRO A 178 4.49 0.39 10.60
C PRO A 178 3.12 0.51 11.28
N PRO A 179 2.42 -0.57 11.68
CA PRO A 179 1.16 -0.46 12.42
C PRO A 179 1.28 0.33 13.72
N ILE A 180 2.35 0.13 14.49
CA ILE A 180 2.57 0.86 15.75
C ILE A 180 2.72 2.36 15.46
N LEU A 181 3.58 2.74 14.52
CA LEU A 181 3.79 4.15 14.16
C LEU A 181 2.51 4.79 13.61
N MET A 182 1.83 4.10 12.68
CA MET A 182 0.56 4.55 12.10
C MET A 182 -0.52 4.74 13.17
N SER A 183 -0.60 3.83 14.15
CA SER A 183 -1.55 3.91 15.25
C SER A 183 -1.25 5.07 16.19
N ILE A 184 0.03 5.24 16.59
CA ILE A 184 0.46 6.34 17.47
C ILE A 184 0.19 7.70 16.82
N PHE A 185 0.67 7.91 15.59
CA PHE A 185 0.51 9.20 14.91
C PHE A 185 -0.93 9.44 14.45
N GLY A 186 -1.62 8.41 13.96
CA GLY A 186 -3.04 8.48 13.58
C GLY A 186 -3.92 8.85 14.77
N PHE A 187 -3.78 8.15 15.90
CA PHE A 187 -4.54 8.45 17.11
C PHE A 187 -4.23 9.85 17.65
N SER A 188 -2.95 10.24 17.66
CA SER A 188 -2.53 11.56 18.11
C SER A 188 -3.12 12.68 17.23
N ALA A 189 -3.12 12.50 15.91
CA ALA A 189 -3.74 13.43 14.96
C ALA A 189 -5.26 13.53 15.19
N TYR A 190 -5.94 12.40 15.36
CA TYR A 190 -7.37 12.37 15.67
C TYR A 190 -7.71 13.11 16.97
N HIS A 191 -6.95 12.84 18.03
CA HIS A 191 -7.16 13.46 19.34
C HIS A 191 -6.95 14.97 19.31
N ASN A 192 -5.88 15.44 18.66
CA ASN A 192 -5.61 16.88 18.50
C ASN A 192 -6.70 17.56 17.66
N MET A 193 -7.14 16.92 16.57
CA MET A 193 -8.22 17.46 15.75
C MET A 193 -9.53 17.61 16.53
N ARG A 194 -9.87 16.63 17.37
CA ARG A 194 -11.05 16.71 18.24
C ARG A 194 -10.95 17.88 19.22
N LYS A 195 -9.77 18.13 19.80
CA LYS A 195 -9.53 19.30 20.66
C LYS A 195 -9.66 20.62 19.90
N LEU A 196 -9.14 20.70 18.68
CA LEU A 196 -9.26 21.89 17.84
C LEU A 196 -10.72 22.23 17.54
N HIS A 197 -11.54 21.23 17.21
CA HIS A 197 -12.99 21.43 17.01
C HIS A 197 -13.72 21.94 18.25
N LEU A 198 -13.31 21.53 19.45
CA LEU A 198 -13.94 22.00 20.69
C LEU A 198 -13.55 23.44 21.05
N ARG A 199 -12.37 23.91 20.63
CA ARG A 199 -11.89 25.28 20.89
C ARG A 199 -12.42 26.30 19.89
N VAL A 200 -12.55 25.91 18.61
CA VAL A 200 -13.05 26.81 17.56
C VAL A 200 -14.59 26.77 17.55
N ARG A 201 -15.23 27.52 18.46
CA ARG A 201 -16.62 27.95 18.24
C ARG A 201 -16.63 28.84 16.98
N PRO A 202 -17.58 28.66 16.04
CA PRO A 202 -17.66 29.50 14.85
C PRO A 202 -18.09 30.90 15.28
N ILE A 203 -17.14 31.77 15.60
CA ILE A 203 -17.41 33.20 15.79
C ILE A 203 -17.60 33.79 14.41
N GLY A 204 -18.87 34.02 14.05
CA GLY A 204 -19.32 35.14 13.22
C GLY A 204 -18.67 35.34 11.84
N ASN A 205 -19.22 34.65 10.85
CA ASN A 205 -19.77 35.23 9.61
C ASN A 205 -18.92 36.01 8.58
N ASN A 206 -17.58 36.08 8.60
CA ASN A 206 -16.85 36.70 7.48
C ASN A 206 -15.62 35.89 7.04
N GLY A 207 -15.78 35.09 5.97
CA GLY A 207 -14.66 34.47 5.23
C GLY A 207 -14.89 33.00 4.83
N ASP A 208 -15.63 32.76 3.75
CA ASP A 208 -16.05 31.44 3.25
C ASP A 208 -14.87 30.53 2.77
N ASP A 209 -13.67 31.10 2.58
CA ASP A 209 -12.50 30.36 2.08
C ASP A 209 -11.78 29.52 3.15
N ASN A 210 -11.66 29.99 4.39
CA ASN A 210 -10.97 29.24 5.46
C ASN A 210 -11.74 27.98 5.88
N GLY A 211 -13.08 28.00 5.79
CA GLY A 211 -13.92 26.85 6.10
C GLY A 211 -13.76 25.68 5.12
N ARG A 212 -13.42 25.96 3.85
CA ARG A 212 -13.20 24.94 2.82
C ARG A 212 -11.87 24.20 3.00
N VAL A 213 -10.79 24.92 3.34
CA VAL A 213 -9.46 24.33 3.57
C VAL A 213 -9.52 23.32 4.72
N ASN A 214 -10.13 23.68 5.85
CA ASN A 214 -10.26 22.79 7.02
C ASN A 214 -11.09 21.53 6.75
N ARG A 215 -12.12 21.61 5.90
CA ARG A 215 -12.92 20.43 5.52
C ARG A 215 -12.10 19.44 4.69
N HIS A 216 -11.24 19.94 3.80
CA HIS A 216 -10.42 19.08 2.97
C HIS A 216 -9.36 18.33 3.78
N ASP A 217 -8.68 19.02 4.70
CA ASP A 217 -7.69 18.39 5.57
C ASP A 217 -8.31 17.36 6.53
N ARG A 218 -9.54 17.59 6.99
CA ARG A 218 -10.32 16.61 7.74
C ARG A 218 -10.57 15.34 6.94
N ASP A 219 -10.97 15.50 5.68
CA ASP A 219 -11.28 14.38 4.82
C ASP A 219 -10.03 13.57 4.49
N LEU A 220 -8.85 14.21 4.33
CA LEU A 220 -7.56 13.52 4.22
C LEU A 220 -7.18 12.77 5.49
N LEU A 221 -7.39 13.37 6.68
CA LEU A 221 -7.18 12.66 7.94
C LEU A 221 -8.06 11.43 8.04
N LEU A 222 -9.34 11.54 7.69
CA LEU A 222 -10.29 10.42 7.74
C LEU A 222 -9.87 9.29 6.79
N MET A 223 -9.38 9.63 5.59
CA MET A 223 -8.84 8.66 4.63
C MET A 223 -7.66 7.89 5.23
N VAL A 224 -6.67 8.60 5.79
CA VAL A 224 -5.51 7.97 6.42
C VAL A 224 -5.94 7.11 7.62
N LEU A 225 -6.81 7.60 8.50
CA LEU A 225 -7.26 6.84 9.66
C LEU A 225 -7.98 5.53 9.30
N THR A 226 -8.83 5.56 8.26
CA THR A 226 -9.51 4.35 7.80
C THR A 226 -8.55 3.35 7.16
N GLU A 227 -7.53 3.83 6.45
CA GLU A 227 -6.43 2.99 5.97
C GLU A 227 -5.63 2.39 7.12
N VAL A 228 -5.32 3.14 8.19
CA VAL A 228 -4.64 2.62 9.39
C VAL A 228 -5.42 1.45 10.00
N VAL A 229 -6.75 1.58 10.14
CA VAL A 229 -7.59 0.51 10.70
C VAL A 229 -7.51 -0.75 9.85
N VAL A 230 -7.70 -0.63 8.53
CA VAL A 230 -7.60 -1.78 7.62
C VAL A 230 -6.21 -2.40 7.68
N TYR A 231 -5.17 -1.57 7.65
CA TYR A 231 -3.78 -2.00 7.68
C TYR A 231 -3.42 -2.77 8.96
N VAL A 232 -3.87 -2.29 10.12
CA VAL A 232 -3.64 -2.97 11.42
C VAL A 232 -4.30 -4.35 11.43
N LEU A 233 -5.57 -4.44 11.01
CA LEU A 233 -6.34 -5.69 11.02
C LEU A 233 -5.76 -6.76 10.10
N THR A 234 -5.25 -6.37 8.93
CA THR A 234 -4.70 -7.29 7.93
C THR A 234 -3.24 -7.64 8.17
N THR A 235 -2.46 -6.78 8.85
CA THR A 235 -1.01 -6.96 9.03
C THR A 235 -0.66 -7.71 10.32
N ILE A 236 -1.42 -7.50 11.41
CA ILE A 236 -1.12 -8.10 12.73
C ILE A 236 -0.94 -9.63 12.67
N PRO A 237 -1.75 -10.41 11.94
CA PRO A 237 -1.59 -11.87 11.94
C PRO A 237 -0.25 -12.37 11.40
N TYR A 238 0.35 -11.64 10.45
CA TYR A 238 1.56 -12.06 9.75
C TYR A 238 2.78 -12.30 10.65
N PRO A 239 3.25 -11.34 11.49
CA PRO A 239 4.42 -11.53 12.33
C PRO A 239 4.29 -12.73 13.29
N PHE A 240 3.08 -13.00 13.80
CA PHE A 240 2.87 -14.15 14.69
C PHE A 240 3.07 -15.48 13.97
N VAL A 241 2.49 -15.63 12.77
CA VAL A 241 2.62 -16.84 11.97
C VAL A 241 4.07 -17.08 11.57
N VAL A 242 4.76 -16.07 11.04
CA VAL A 242 6.14 -16.27 10.56
C VAL A 242 7.15 -16.48 11.70
N LEU A 243 6.94 -15.86 12.87
CA LEU A 243 7.78 -16.11 14.04
C LEU A 243 7.56 -17.52 14.61
N GLU A 244 6.31 -18.00 14.66
CA GLU A 244 6.04 -19.37 15.08
C GLU A 244 6.78 -20.37 14.18
N ILE A 245 6.63 -20.23 12.86
CA ILE A 245 7.30 -21.07 11.86
C ILE A 245 8.83 -20.98 12.03
N ALA A 246 9.38 -19.78 12.22
CA ALA A 246 10.82 -19.57 12.38
C ALA A 246 11.38 -20.25 13.64
N VAL A 247 10.73 -20.04 14.78
CA VAL A 247 11.18 -20.58 16.08
C VAL A 247 11.10 -22.10 16.08
N THR A 248 9.98 -22.66 15.62
CA THR A 248 9.79 -24.12 15.59
C THR A 248 10.74 -24.82 14.63
N ASN A 249 11.04 -24.22 13.48
CA ASN A 249 12.06 -24.75 12.55
C ASN A 249 13.47 -24.68 13.16
N TYR A 250 13.80 -23.59 13.87
CA TYR A 250 15.11 -23.44 14.52
C TYR A 250 15.33 -24.44 15.65
N MET A 251 14.29 -24.72 16.45
CA MET A 251 14.32 -25.70 17.54
C MET A 251 14.36 -27.16 17.04
N GLY A 252 14.27 -27.40 15.73
CA GLY A 252 14.27 -28.76 15.17
C GLY A 252 13.05 -29.58 15.60
N VAL A 253 11.92 -28.92 15.92
CA VAL A 253 10.71 -29.62 16.34
C VAL A 253 10.18 -30.44 15.17
N VAL A 254 10.07 -31.75 15.36
CA VAL A 254 9.46 -32.64 14.36
C VAL A 254 7.97 -32.34 14.27
N LYS A 255 7.53 -31.81 13.13
CA LYS A 255 6.14 -31.47 12.86
C LYS A 255 5.45 -32.59 12.09
N SER A 256 4.19 -32.85 12.41
CA SER A 256 3.35 -33.71 11.56
C SER A 256 3.13 -33.04 10.19
N ALA A 257 2.88 -33.85 9.16
CA ALA A 257 2.58 -33.34 7.82
C ALA A 257 1.39 -32.37 7.82
N GLU A 258 0.34 -32.70 8.56
CA GLU A 258 -0.85 -31.85 8.73
C GLU A 258 -0.52 -30.48 9.35
N ARG A 259 0.36 -30.42 10.36
CA ARG A 259 0.77 -29.15 10.96
C ARG A 259 1.52 -28.26 9.97
N VAL A 260 2.42 -28.85 9.18
CA VAL A 260 3.17 -28.11 8.15
C VAL A 260 2.23 -27.52 7.09
N GLU A 261 1.18 -28.24 6.71
CA GLU A 261 0.18 -27.74 5.77
C GLU A 261 -0.65 -26.60 6.34
N ILE A 262 -1.05 -26.69 7.61
CA ILE A 262 -1.76 -25.60 8.31
C ILE A 262 -0.87 -24.36 8.38
N GLU A 263 0.39 -24.49 8.76
CA GLU A 263 1.36 -23.38 8.81
C GLU A 263 1.55 -22.73 7.44
N ASN A 264 1.69 -23.53 6.38
CA ASN A 264 1.80 -23.03 5.00
C ASN A 264 0.53 -22.30 4.56
N PHE A 265 -0.64 -22.84 4.90
CA PHE A 265 -1.93 -22.22 4.60
C PHE A 265 -2.10 -20.88 5.34
N LEU A 266 -1.76 -20.82 6.63
CA LEU A 266 -1.78 -19.60 7.43
C LEU A 266 -0.79 -18.56 6.87
N ASN A 267 0.41 -18.97 6.51
CA ASN A 267 1.41 -18.08 5.90
C ASN A 267 0.89 -17.52 4.56
N SER A 268 0.34 -18.37 3.68
CA SER A 268 -0.24 -17.91 2.41
C SER A 268 -1.45 -16.98 2.61
N THR A 269 -2.27 -17.26 3.62
CA THR A 269 -3.45 -16.43 3.95
C THR A 269 -3.02 -15.06 4.46
N THR A 270 -2.08 -15.01 5.40
CA THR A 270 -1.55 -13.75 5.94
C THR A 270 -0.81 -12.94 4.88
N LEU A 271 -0.05 -13.57 3.97
CA LEU A 271 0.52 -12.91 2.80
C LEU A 271 -0.56 -12.30 1.90
N THR A 272 -1.66 -13.01 1.66
CA THR A 272 -2.80 -12.49 0.88
C THR A 272 -3.43 -11.27 1.56
N LEU A 273 -3.58 -11.28 2.89
CA LEU A 273 -4.03 -10.12 3.66
C LEU A 273 -3.07 -8.93 3.54
N LEU A 274 -1.76 -9.17 3.49
CA LEU A 274 -0.79 -8.09 3.23
C LEU A 274 -0.96 -7.47 1.84
N TYR A 275 -1.27 -8.26 0.81
CA TYR A 275 -1.58 -7.71 -0.52
C TYR A 275 -2.87 -6.88 -0.54
N LEU A 276 -3.83 -7.20 0.32
CA LEU A 276 -5.05 -6.39 0.48
C LEU A 276 -4.73 -4.95 0.91
N ASN A 277 -3.62 -4.72 1.63
CA ASN A 277 -3.19 -3.37 1.99
C ASN A 277 -2.74 -2.55 0.79
N ASN A 278 -2.22 -3.20 -0.25
CA ASN A 278 -1.80 -2.50 -1.46
C ASN A 278 -2.99 -2.25 -2.40
N SER A 279 -4.07 -3.03 -2.31
CA SER A 279 -5.24 -2.92 -3.19
C SER A 279 -6.42 -2.15 -2.59
N SER A 280 -6.56 -2.13 -1.26
CA SER A 280 -7.68 -1.50 -0.56
C SER A 280 -7.71 0.04 -0.51
N PRO A 281 -6.60 0.82 -0.62
CA PRO A 281 -6.62 2.26 -0.34
C PRO A 281 -7.69 3.03 -1.10
N PHE A 282 -7.91 2.76 -2.39
CA PHE A 282 -8.92 3.47 -3.16
C PHE A 282 -10.34 3.23 -2.61
N TYR A 283 -10.63 1.97 -2.27
CA TYR A 283 -11.94 1.56 -1.80
C TYR A 283 -12.22 2.07 -0.39
N THR A 284 -11.22 2.07 0.49
CA THR A 284 -11.33 2.64 1.84
C THR A 284 -11.54 4.15 1.77
N TYR A 285 -10.77 4.85 0.93
CA TYR A 285 -10.92 6.28 0.69
C TYR A 285 -12.29 6.64 0.13
N PHE A 286 -12.77 5.86 -0.84
CA PHE A 286 -14.07 6.05 -1.45
C PHE A 286 -15.21 5.83 -0.46
N ALA A 287 -15.11 4.83 0.42
CA ALA A 287 -16.10 4.59 1.48
C ALA A 287 -16.07 5.68 2.56
N ALA A 288 -14.88 6.11 2.98
CA ALA A 288 -14.70 7.01 4.11
C ALA A 288 -14.98 8.48 3.80
N SER A 289 -14.49 9.00 2.66
CA SER A 289 -14.41 10.44 2.41
C SER A 289 -15.45 10.97 1.43
N LYS A 290 -16.26 11.92 1.88
CA LYS A 290 -17.26 12.62 1.03
C LYS A 290 -16.58 13.48 -0.03
N ALA A 291 -15.50 14.21 0.30
CA ALA A 291 -14.76 14.97 -0.69
C ALA A 291 -14.16 14.05 -1.76
N PHE A 292 -13.55 12.93 -1.36
CA PHE A 292 -12.95 11.99 -2.32
C PHE A 292 -13.98 11.45 -3.31
N ARG A 293 -15.18 11.09 -2.86
CA ARG A 293 -16.29 10.69 -3.75
C ARG A 293 -16.70 11.80 -4.71
N LYS A 294 -16.77 13.05 -4.23
CA LYS A 294 -17.10 14.20 -5.07
C LYS A 294 -16.03 14.43 -6.15
N ASP A 295 -14.76 14.26 -5.80
CA ASP A 295 -13.64 14.40 -6.73
C ASP A 295 -13.67 13.29 -7.78
N CYS A 296 -13.91 12.05 -7.38
CA CYS A 296 -14.15 10.93 -8.29
C CYS A 296 -15.29 11.24 -9.27
N LYS A 297 -16.46 11.66 -8.76
CA LYS A 297 -17.60 12.03 -9.60
C LYS A 297 -17.25 13.14 -10.60
N THR A 298 -16.52 14.15 -10.14
CA THR A 298 -16.07 15.26 -10.99
C THR A 298 -15.12 14.79 -12.08
N LEU A 299 -14.20 13.87 -11.76
CA LEU A 299 -13.29 13.25 -12.71
C LEU A 299 -14.06 12.50 -13.80
N PHE A 300 -15.02 11.64 -13.42
CA PHE A 300 -15.84 10.90 -14.38
C PHE A 300 -16.70 11.81 -15.27
N ILE A 301 -17.29 12.87 -14.71
CA ILE A 301 -18.04 13.87 -15.51
C ILE A 301 -17.13 14.56 -16.52
N LYS A 302 -15.95 15.02 -16.10
CA LYS A 302 -14.97 15.66 -17.00
C LYS A 302 -14.53 14.70 -18.11
N TRP A 303 -14.30 13.43 -17.78
CA TRP A 303 -13.92 12.41 -18.73
C TRP A 303 -15.04 12.15 -19.75
N LYS A 304 -16.28 11.94 -19.28
CA LYS A 304 -17.47 11.81 -20.15
C LYS A 304 -17.60 13.00 -21.10
N ASN A 305 -17.51 14.23 -20.59
CA ASN A 305 -17.63 15.44 -21.41
C ASN A 305 -16.46 15.60 -22.41
N ARG A 306 -15.28 15.05 -22.11
CA ARG A 306 -14.16 15.03 -23.05
C ARG A 306 -14.39 14.00 -24.16
N VAL A 307 -14.85 12.80 -23.81
CA VAL A 307 -15.17 11.73 -24.79
C VAL A 307 -16.28 12.19 -25.73
N VAL A 308 -17.37 12.75 -25.21
CA VAL A 308 -18.47 13.27 -26.04
C VAL A 308 -17.98 14.34 -27.00
N ARG A 309 -17.14 15.29 -26.56
CA ARG A 309 -16.56 16.32 -27.44
C ARG A 309 -15.67 15.75 -28.55
N LEU A 310 -14.89 14.70 -28.25
CA LEU A 310 -14.06 14.03 -29.26
C LEU A 310 -14.93 13.31 -30.31
N LEU A 311 -16.03 12.71 -29.88
CA LEU A 311 -16.98 12.06 -30.78
C LEU A 311 -17.72 13.07 -31.66
N THR A 312 -18.13 14.23 -31.12
CA THR A 312 -18.83 15.27 -31.92
C THR A 312 -17.89 15.99 -32.89
N MET A 313 -16.60 16.17 -32.56
CA MET A 313 -15.61 16.75 -33.48
C MET A 313 -15.34 15.86 -34.70
N ASN A 314 -15.39 14.53 -34.55
CA ASN A 314 -15.24 13.59 -35.66
C ASN A 314 -16.46 13.53 -36.59
N GLN A 315 -17.59 14.11 -36.21
CA GLN A 315 -18.82 14.15 -37.03
C GLN A 315 -18.96 15.43 -37.86
N ILE A 316 -18.04 16.39 -37.78
CA ILE A 316 -18.03 17.55 -38.68
C ILE A 316 -17.42 17.09 -40.02
N PRO A 317 -18.20 16.94 -41.10
CA PRO A 317 -17.66 16.48 -42.37
C PRO A 317 -16.72 17.55 -42.95
N ARG A 318 -15.57 17.11 -43.48
CA ARG A 318 -14.62 17.94 -44.27
C ARG A 318 -15.26 18.38 -45.61
N VAL A 319 -16.35 19.13 -45.58
CA VAL A 319 -16.95 19.73 -46.78
C VAL A 319 -16.37 21.13 -46.95
N ARG A 320 -15.07 21.23 -47.26
CA ARG A 320 -14.46 22.50 -47.70
C ARG A 320 -13.07 22.39 -48.31
N GLN A 321 -12.81 21.51 -49.29
CA GLN A 321 -11.58 21.59 -50.10
C GLN A 321 -11.72 21.13 -51.58
N LEU A 322 -12.90 21.26 -52.19
CA LEU A 322 -13.03 21.10 -53.65
C LEU A 322 -13.85 22.25 -54.25
N GLN A 323 -13.21 23.42 -54.30
CA GLN A 323 -13.51 24.47 -55.28
C GLN A 323 -12.15 25.07 -55.69
N ILE A 324 -11.54 24.45 -56.69
CA ILE A 324 -10.55 25.07 -57.59
C ILE A 324 -11.12 24.89 -58.99
#